data_AF-A0A925M9P9-F1
#
_entry.id   AF-A0A925M9P9-F1
#
_cell.length_a   1.000
_cell.length_b   1.000
_cell.length_c   1.000
_cell.angle_alpha   90.00
_cell.angle_beta   90.00
_cell.angle_gamma   90.00
#
_symmetry.space_group_name_H-M   'P 1'
#
loop_
_entity.id
_entity.type
_entity.pdbx_description
1 polymer ?
#
loop_
_entity_poly.entity_id
_entity_poly.type
_entity_poly.pdbx_seq_one_letter_code
_entity_poly.pdbx_strand_id
1 'polypeptide(L)'
;VDESDIGSIKEGQPAYFTVQSYPNERFTGTVKQVRLQSTTLNNVVNYTAVLEVENPDSKLLPGMTATVQFLTGSQRDVVLVPNAALRFTPTEEMLSQAGAAGAPSAAAPPIGRSDAATPRVVGARTRGAAQTSQQKSGTLWYIGADSQATEAKVLIGLSDGRMTAVQSPAIGAGTQLILGLTSGSAQTATSTTRTNNPLQPQSAPRGPGGF
;
A
#
# COMPACT_ATOMS: atom_id res chain seq x y z
N VAL A 1 -18.42 8.73 -3.73
CA VAL A 1 -17.57 7.56 -4.03
C VAL A 1 -17.49 7.46 -5.54
N ASP A 2 -16.31 7.34 -6.11
CA ASP A 2 -16.13 7.18 -7.54
C ASP A 2 -16.47 5.75 -8.02
N GLU A 3 -16.52 5.57 -9.34
CA GLU A 3 -16.84 4.30 -9.98
C GLU A 3 -15.84 3.18 -9.68
N SER A 4 -14.55 3.49 -9.45
CA SER A 4 -13.53 2.45 -9.23
C SER A 4 -13.65 1.86 -7.82
N ASP A 5 -14.00 2.70 -6.84
CA ASP A 5 -14.03 2.31 -5.44
C ASP A 5 -15.37 1.68 -5.02
N ILE A 6 -16.48 1.99 -5.71
CA ILE A 6 -17.81 1.53 -5.33
C ILE A 6 -17.96 0.00 -5.32
N GLY A 7 -17.22 -0.71 -6.16
CA GLY A 7 -17.26 -2.18 -6.24
C GLY A 7 -16.75 -2.88 -4.97
N SER A 8 -15.97 -2.18 -4.15
CA SER A 8 -15.43 -2.72 -2.89
C SER A 8 -16.32 -2.42 -1.67
N ILE A 9 -17.32 -1.54 -1.82
CA ILE A 9 -18.20 -1.11 -0.72
C ILE A 9 -19.47 -1.95 -0.73
N LYS A 10 -19.83 -2.49 0.43
CA LYS A 10 -21.02 -3.32 0.62
C LYS A 10 -21.89 -2.78 1.75
N GLU A 11 -23.19 -3.07 1.67
CA GLU A 11 -24.13 -2.80 2.76
C GLU A 11 -23.75 -3.62 4.00
N GLY A 12 -23.92 -3.02 5.19
CA GLY A 12 -23.52 -3.60 6.48
C GLY A 12 -22.04 -3.45 6.82
N GLN A 13 -21.23 -2.86 5.94
CA GLN A 13 -19.80 -2.70 6.17
C GLN A 13 -19.51 -1.59 7.20
N PRO A 14 -18.57 -1.79 8.13
CA PRO A 14 -18.15 -0.73 9.04
C PRO A 14 -17.31 0.32 8.31
N ALA A 15 -17.55 1.58 8.68
CA ALA A 15 -16.83 2.73 8.17
C ALA A 15 -16.46 3.65 9.33
N TYR A 16 -15.36 4.37 9.14
CA TYR A 16 -14.89 5.36 10.09
C TYR A 16 -14.79 6.70 9.41
N PHE A 17 -15.04 7.78 10.13
CA PHE A 17 -14.91 9.09 9.54
C PHE A 17 -14.50 10.14 10.57
N THR A 18 -13.93 11.21 10.06
CA THR A 18 -13.57 12.41 10.82
C THR A 18 -14.25 13.59 10.16
N VAL A 19 -14.77 14.53 10.94
CA VAL A 19 -15.34 15.78 10.41
C VAL A 19 -14.33 16.91 10.60
N GLN A 20 -14.33 17.89 9.71
CA GLN A 20 -13.37 19.00 9.79
C GLN A 20 -13.46 19.78 11.11
N SER A 21 -14.65 19.84 11.72
CA SER A 21 -14.87 20.48 13.02
C SER A 21 -14.26 19.72 14.20
N TYR A 22 -14.01 18.42 14.05
CA TYR A 22 -13.46 17.54 15.09
C TYR A 22 -12.39 16.61 14.49
N PRO A 23 -11.23 17.14 14.08
CA PRO A 23 -10.20 16.36 13.38
C PRO A 23 -9.55 15.29 14.25
N ASN A 24 -9.61 15.45 15.58
CA ASN A 24 -9.05 14.52 16.56
C ASN A 24 -10.08 13.47 17.04
N GLU A 25 -11.35 13.58 16.62
CA GLU A 25 -12.42 12.67 17.03
C GLU A 25 -12.79 11.76 15.84
N ARG A 26 -12.71 10.44 16.08
CA ARG A 26 -13.07 9.44 15.07
C ARG A 26 -14.45 8.91 15.36
N PHE A 27 -15.36 9.10 14.41
CA PHE A 27 -16.72 8.58 14.46
C PHE A 27 -16.79 7.24 13.73
N THR A 28 -17.67 6.38 14.21
CA THR A 28 -17.94 5.05 13.64
C THR A 28 -19.33 5.03 13.03
N GLY A 29 -19.46 4.44 11.85
CA GLY A 29 -20.73 4.22 11.19
C GLY A 29 -20.79 2.90 10.47
N THR A 30 -21.98 2.54 10.01
CA THR A 30 -22.21 1.36 9.18
C THR A 30 -22.83 1.79 7.86
N VAL A 31 -22.40 1.19 6.76
CA VAL A 31 -22.99 1.45 5.44
C VAL A 31 -24.41 0.89 5.44
N LYS A 32 -25.41 1.78 5.47
CA LYS A 32 -26.82 1.40 5.45
C LYS A 32 -27.26 1.04 4.03
N GLN A 33 -26.82 1.84 3.06
CA GLN A 33 -27.25 1.70 1.69
C GLN A 33 -26.24 2.32 0.73
N VAL A 34 -26.06 1.70 -0.43
CA VAL A 34 -25.39 2.30 -1.58
C VAL A 34 -26.43 2.61 -2.66
N ARG A 35 -26.58 3.89 -3.02
CA ARG A 35 -27.51 4.28 -4.09
C ARG A 35 -26.93 3.91 -5.45
N LEU A 36 -27.63 3.05 -6.19
CA LEU A 36 -27.23 2.63 -7.54
C LEU A 36 -27.40 3.72 -8.60
N GLN A 37 -28.21 4.74 -8.31
CA GLN A 37 -28.35 5.91 -9.17
C GLN A 37 -27.09 6.79 -9.03
N SER A 38 -26.26 6.77 -10.07
CA SER A 38 -25.06 7.60 -10.13
C SER A 38 -25.37 9.04 -10.54
N THR A 39 -24.48 9.95 -10.18
CA THR A 39 -24.49 11.35 -10.62
C THR A 39 -23.18 11.65 -11.34
N THR A 40 -23.28 12.22 -12.55
CA THR A 40 -22.11 12.63 -13.32
C THR A 40 -21.85 14.11 -13.07
N LEU A 41 -20.70 14.43 -12.48
CA LEU A 41 -20.27 15.80 -12.21
C LEU A 41 -18.89 15.99 -12.81
N ASN A 42 -18.72 16.97 -13.71
CA ASN A 42 -17.45 17.24 -14.41
C ASN A 42 -16.87 15.99 -15.10
N ASN A 43 -17.72 15.19 -15.76
CA ASN A 43 -17.36 13.92 -16.39
C ASN A 43 -16.85 12.83 -15.42
N VAL A 44 -17.06 12.99 -14.10
CA VAL A 44 -16.76 11.98 -13.07
C VAL A 44 -18.05 11.36 -12.56
N VAL A 45 -18.15 10.03 -12.66
CA VAL A 45 -19.29 9.25 -12.17
C VAL A 45 -19.17 9.05 -10.66
N ASN A 46 -20.16 9.50 -9.91
CA ASN A 46 -20.19 9.42 -8.46
C ASN A 46 -21.41 8.65 -7.96
N TYR A 47 -21.20 7.84 -6.94
CA TYR A 47 -22.22 7.12 -6.20
C TYR A 47 -22.37 7.70 -4.79
N THR A 48 -23.61 7.70 -4.31
CA THR A 48 -23.97 8.15 -2.95
C THR A 48 -24.07 6.93 -2.03
N ALA A 49 -23.21 6.88 -1.01
CA ALA A 49 -23.31 5.92 0.08
C ALA A 49 -23.95 6.59 1.30
N VAL A 50 -24.95 5.94 1.89
CA VAL A 50 -25.63 6.39 3.11
C VAL A 50 -25.07 5.60 4.27
N LEU A 51 -24.48 6.31 5.23
CA LEU A 51 -23.98 5.72 6.48
C LEU A 51 -24.99 5.97 7.58
N GLU A 52 -25.18 4.96 8.41
CA GLU A 52 -25.90 5.04 9.68
C GLU A 52 -24.89 5.23 10.81
N VAL A 53 -25.13 6.24 11.65
CA VAL A 53 -24.20 6.67 12.69
C VAL A 53 -24.97 7.04 13.94
N GLU A 54 -24.48 6.62 15.09
CA GLU A 54 -24.99 7.06 16.39
C GLU A 54 -24.43 8.45 16.73
N ASN A 55 -25.32 9.37 17.10
CA ASN A 55 -24.97 10.76 17.45
C ASN A 55 -25.57 11.16 18.81
N PRO A 56 -25.19 10.48 19.91
CA PRO A 56 -25.79 10.71 21.23
C PRO A 56 -25.56 12.15 21.73
N ASP A 57 -24.39 12.72 21.46
CA ASP A 57 -24.00 14.07 21.89
C ASP A 57 -24.44 15.19 20.93
N SER A 58 -25.15 14.85 19.84
CA SER A 58 -25.59 15.80 18.80
C SER A 58 -24.48 16.65 18.18
N LYS A 59 -23.23 16.15 18.20
CA LYS A 59 -22.05 16.85 17.64
C LYS A 59 -22.07 16.88 16.11
N LEU A 60 -22.65 15.86 15.49
CA LEU A 60 -22.72 15.75 14.03
C LEU A 60 -23.92 16.56 13.51
N LEU A 61 -23.63 17.62 12.77
CA LEU A 61 -24.66 18.47 12.16
C LEU A 61 -24.75 18.24 10.64
N PRO A 62 -25.95 18.42 10.03
CA PRO A 62 -26.09 18.39 8.59
C PRO A 62 -25.21 19.42 7.89
N GLY A 63 -24.67 19.06 6.73
CA GLY A 63 -23.81 19.94 5.92
C GLY A 63 -22.33 19.94 6.31
N MET A 64 -21.94 19.19 7.36
CA MET A 64 -20.53 19.02 7.70
C MET A 64 -19.77 18.20 6.64
N THR A 65 -18.54 18.63 6.35
CA THR A 65 -17.62 17.87 5.49
C THR A 65 -16.91 16.80 6.31
N ALA A 66 -17.12 15.54 5.91
CA ALA A 66 -16.49 14.38 6.53
C ALA A 66 -15.49 13.71 5.57
N THR A 67 -14.40 13.21 6.12
CA THR A 67 -13.49 12.29 5.43
C THR A 67 -13.80 10.88 5.92
N VAL A 68 -14.23 10.00 5.02
CA VAL A 68 -14.70 8.64 5.33
C VAL A 68 -13.67 7.61 4.86
N GLN A 69 -13.45 6.59 5.70
CA GLN A 69 -12.61 5.43 5.43
C GLN A 69 -13.48 4.17 5.60
N PHE A 70 -13.66 3.43 4.51
CA PHE A 70 -14.44 2.19 4.49
C PHE A 70 -13.52 1.00 4.78
N LEU A 71 -13.92 0.11 5.71
CA LEU A 71 -13.12 -1.08 6.02
C LEU A 71 -13.48 -2.23 5.06
N THR A 72 -12.79 -2.35 3.93
CA THR A 72 -13.11 -3.32 2.84
C THR A 72 -12.73 -4.76 3.16
N GLY A 73 -11.85 -4.94 4.15
CA GLY A 73 -11.48 -6.24 4.68
C GLY A 73 -10.58 -6.09 5.90
N SER A 74 -10.45 -7.15 6.68
CA SER A 74 -9.46 -7.21 7.76
C SER A 74 -8.80 -8.59 7.75
N GLN A 75 -7.49 -8.61 7.97
CA GLN A 75 -6.72 -9.82 8.17
C GLN A 75 -5.95 -9.67 9.48
N ARG A 76 -5.99 -10.71 10.30
CA ARG A 76 -5.24 -10.81 11.55
C ARG A 76 -4.12 -11.84 11.36
N ASP A 77 -3.08 -11.73 12.17
CA ASP A 77 -1.95 -12.68 12.18
C ASP A 77 -1.24 -12.78 10.82
N VAL A 78 -1.04 -11.63 10.16
CA VAL A 78 -0.35 -11.51 8.86
C VAL A 78 0.85 -10.57 8.96
N VAL A 79 1.87 -10.82 8.15
CA VAL A 79 3.03 -9.93 8.04
C VAL A 79 2.70 -8.82 7.04
N LEU A 80 2.84 -7.56 7.46
CA LEU A 80 2.70 -6.42 6.56
C LEU A 80 4.03 -6.12 5.90
N VAL A 81 4.01 -6.07 4.57
CA VAL A 81 5.20 -5.82 3.75
C VAL A 81 4.97 -4.57 2.89
N PRO A 82 5.94 -3.64 2.80
CA PRO A 82 5.83 -2.52 1.89
C PRO A 82 5.69 -2.97 0.43
N ASN A 83 4.84 -2.28 -0.33
CA ASN A 83 4.59 -2.63 -1.73
C ASN A 83 5.85 -2.55 -2.60
N ALA A 84 6.85 -1.76 -2.21
CA ALA A 84 8.15 -1.70 -2.86
C ALA A 84 8.88 -3.06 -2.85
N ALA A 85 8.79 -3.82 -1.74
CA ALA A 85 9.45 -5.12 -1.60
C ALA A 85 8.89 -6.14 -2.61
N LEU A 86 7.58 -6.13 -2.82
CA LEU A 86 6.89 -7.05 -3.74
C LEU A 86 7.21 -6.78 -5.22
N ARG A 87 7.74 -5.60 -5.53
CA ARG A 87 8.12 -5.19 -6.90
C ARG A 87 9.62 -5.30 -7.14
N PHE A 88 10.39 -5.68 -6.13
CA PHE A 88 11.84 -5.76 -6.24
C PHE A 88 12.24 -7.05 -6.98
N THR A 89 12.70 -6.88 -8.22
CA THR A 89 13.30 -7.94 -9.03
C THR A 89 14.78 -7.61 -9.22
N PRO A 90 15.66 -8.11 -8.35
CA PRO A 90 17.09 -7.86 -8.48
C PRO A 90 17.67 -8.56 -9.70
N THR A 91 18.64 -7.92 -10.36
CA THR A 91 19.46 -8.56 -11.40
C THR A 91 20.58 -9.40 -10.76
N GLU A 92 21.20 -10.28 -11.53
CA GLU A 92 22.28 -11.16 -11.06
C GLU A 92 23.50 -10.36 -10.56
N GLU A 93 23.79 -9.22 -11.18
CA GLU A 93 24.80 -8.25 -10.73
C GLU A 93 24.44 -7.61 -9.38
N MET A 94 23.15 -7.34 -9.16
CA MET A 94 22.61 -6.77 -7.92
C MET A 94 22.66 -7.78 -6.76
N LEU A 95 22.38 -9.06 -7.02
CA LEU A 95 22.55 -10.15 -6.05
C LEU A 95 24.02 -10.31 -5.64
N SER A 96 24.92 -10.23 -6.62
CA SER A 96 26.37 -10.37 -6.40
C SER A 96 26.93 -9.24 -5.53
N GLN A 97 26.43 -8.01 -5.69
CA GLN A 97 26.75 -6.87 -4.81
C GLN A 97 26.11 -6.99 -3.41
N ALA A 98 24.98 -7.69 -3.31
CA ALA A 98 24.27 -7.94 -2.05
C ALA A 98 24.73 -9.22 -1.32
N GLY A 99 25.82 -9.86 -1.76
CA GLY A 99 26.39 -11.05 -1.11
C GLY A 99 25.61 -12.35 -1.31
N ALA A 100 24.66 -12.40 -2.25
CA ALA A 100 23.92 -13.61 -2.57
C ALA A 100 24.65 -14.44 -3.63
N ALA A 101 25.14 -15.62 -3.22
CA ALA A 101 25.65 -16.62 -4.15
C ALA A 101 24.46 -17.38 -4.77
N GLY A 102 24.13 -17.02 -6.01
CA GLY A 102 23.45 -17.84 -7.03
C GLY A 102 22.21 -18.67 -6.63
N ALA A 103 21.04 -18.29 -7.16
CA ALA A 103 19.92 -19.22 -7.37
C ALA A 103 19.25 -18.93 -8.73
N PRO A 104 18.75 -19.96 -9.43
CA PRO A 104 18.57 -19.95 -10.88
C PRO A 104 17.39 -19.09 -11.33
N SER A 105 17.65 -18.34 -12.41
CA SER A 105 16.67 -17.63 -13.23
C SER A 105 15.46 -18.52 -13.56
N ALA A 106 14.33 -18.26 -12.91
CA ALA A 106 13.04 -18.77 -13.34
C ALA A 106 12.61 -17.95 -14.56
N ALA A 107 13.05 -18.43 -15.72
CA ALA A 107 12.64 -17.97 -17.03
C ALA A 107 11.11 -17.82 -17.10
N ALA A 108 10.66 -16.62 -17.46
CA ALA A 108 9.29 -16.39 -17.90
C ALA A 108 8.98 -17.32 -19.09
N PRO A 109 7.83 -18.00 -19.13
CA PRO A 109 7.47 -18.80 -20.29
C PRO A 109 7.28 -17.88 -21.50
N PRO A 110 7.84 -18.22 -22.68
CA PRO A 110 7.65 -17.43 -23.88
C PRO A 110 6.18 -17.49 -24.30
N ILE A 111 5.59 -16.31 -24.51
CA ILE A 111 4.28 -16.14 -25.15
C ILE A 111 4.46 -16.58 -26.61
N GLY A 112 4.22 -17.86 -26.86
CA GLY A 112 4.14 -18.44 -28.18
C GLY A 112 2.90 -17.91 -28.89
N ARG A 113 3.11 -17.07 -29.91
CA ARG A 113 2.13 -16.80 -30.95
C ARG A 113 1.95 -18.08 -31.76
N SER A 114 0.74 -18.58 -31.87
CA SER A 114 0.32 -19.39 -33.02
C SER A 114 -1.07 -18.97 -33.46
N ASP A 115 -1.09 -18.63 -34.74
CA ASP A 115 -2.20 -18.13 -35.53
C ASP A 115 -3.31 -19.18 -35.69
N ALA A 116 -4.46 -18.70 -36.18
CA ALA A 116 -5.73 -19.39 -36.26
C ALA A 116 -5.73 -20.66 -37.14
N ALA A 117 -6.57 -21.64 -36.77
CA ALA A 117 -7.77 -22.04 -37.52
C ALA A 117 -8.19 -23.50 -37.29
N THR A 118 -9.27 -23.72 -36.55
CA THR A 118 -10.24 -24.80 -36.81
C THR A 118 -11.60 -24.38 -36.29
N PRO A 119 -12.68 -24.38 -37.10
CA PRO A 119 -14.03 -24.47 -36.56
C PRO A 119 -14.38 -25.95 -36.39
N ARG A 120 -15.09 -26.31 -35.31
CA ARG A 120 -16.41 -26.99 -35.37
C ARG A 120 -16.83 -27.56 -34.00
N VAL A 121 -18.15 -27.52 -33.80
CA VAL A 121 -19.04 -28.33 -32.96
C VAL A 121 -19.40 -27.78 -31.57
N VAL A 122 -20.62 -27.23 -31.55
CA VAL A 122 -21.53 -27.00 -30.42
C VAL A 122 -21.79 -28.30 -29.65
N GLY A 123 -21.65 -28.28 -28.33
CA GLY A 123 -22.01 -29.40 -27.46
C GLY A 123 -21.90 -29.07 -25.98
N ALA A 124 -23.02 -28.68 -25.40
CA ALA A 124 -23.22 -28.35 -23.99
C ALA A 124 -22.65 -29.38 -23.01
N ARG A 125 -21.93 -28.93 -21.97
CA ARG A 125 -21.90 -29.54 -20.63
C ARG A 125 -21.63 -28.50 -19.54
N THR A 126 -22.61 -28.39 -18.65
CA THR A 126 -22.59 -27.78 -17.33
C THR A 126 -21.36 -28.20 -16.53
N ARG A 127 -20.62 -27.22 -15.98
CA ARG A 127 -19.76 -27.44 -14.82
C ARG A 127 -19.54 -26.10 -14.12
N GLY A 128 -20.06 -25.99 -12.90
CA GLY A 128 -19.83 -24.85 -12.03
C GLY A 128 -18.33 -24.66 -11.84
N ALA A 129 -17.83 -23.55 -12.37
CA ALA A 129 -16.49 -23.07 -12.04
C ALA A 129 -16.56 -22.56 -10.60
N ALA A 130 -16.15 -23.42 -9.67
CA ALA A 130 -15.66 -22.96 -8.38
C ALA A 130 -14.65 -21.84 -8.67
N GLN A 131 -14.98 -20.63 -8.22
CA GLN A 131 -14.06 -19.52 -8.18
C GLN A 131 -12.95 -19.90 -7.21
N THR A 132 -11.93 -20.60 -7.70
CA THR A 132 -10.61 -20.57 -7.06
C THR A 132 -10.22 -19.10 -7.08
N SER A 133 -10.31 -18.46 -5.91
CA SER A 133 -9.56 -17.25 -5.62
C SER A 133 -8.14 -17.53 -6.06
N GLN A 134 -7.77 -16.98 -7.21
CA GLN A 134 -6.42 -17.05 -7.73
C GLN A 134 -5.56 -16.29 -6.72
N GLN A 135 -5.07 -17.03 -5.72
CA GLN A 135 -4.24 -16.47 -4.66
C GLN A 135 -3.05 -15.87 -5.36
N LYS A 136 -3.01 -14.54 -5.38
CA LYS A 136 -1.93 -13.80 -6.00
C LYS A 136 -0.67 -14.18 -5.24
N SER A 137 0.26 -14.85 -5.90
CA SER A 137 1.57 -15.18 -5.35
C SER A 137 2.56 -14.09 -5.73
N GLY A 138 3.40 -13.69 -4.78
CA GLY A 138 4.52 -12.79 -4.98
C GLY A 138 5.84 -13.46 -4.63
N THR A 139 6.93 -12.83 -5.04
CA THR A 139 8.27 -13.16 -4.59
C THR A 139 8.77 -12.02 -3.70
N LEU A 140 9.34 -12.36 -2.55
CA LEU A 140 10.01 -11.42 -1.67
C LEU A 140 11.46 -11.86 -1.43
N TRP A 141 12.35 -10.88 -1.35
CA TRP A 141 13.74 -11.09 -1.01
C TRP A 141 13.97 -10.67 0.43
N TYR A 142 14.58 -11.56 1.22
CA TYR A 142 14.89 -11.32 2.63
C TYR A 142 16.36 -11.63 2.91
N ILE A 143 16.92 -10.98 3.92
CA ILE A 143 18.31 -11.21 4.34
C ILE A 143 18.30 -12.25 5.46
N GLY A 144 18.95 -13.38 5.22
CA GLY A 144 19.15 -14.44 6.22
C GLY A 144 20.18 -14.03 7.30
N ALA A 145 20.29 -14.84 8.36
CA ALA A 145 21.27 -14.61 9.44
C ALA A 145 22.73 -14.65 8.96
N ASP A 146 22.96 -15.24 7.79
CA ASP A 146 24.22 -15.32 7.05
C ASP A 146 24.50 -14.09 6.17
N SER A 147 23.68 -13.04 6.27
CA SER A 147 23.74 -11.83 5.45
C SER A 147 23.53 -12.07 3.95
N GLN A 148 22.99 -13.23 3.53
CA GLN A 148 22.72 -13.52 2.13
C GLN A 148 21.26 -13.23 1.78
N ALA A 149 21.04 -12.65 0.60
CA ALA A 149 19.69 -12.43 0.09
C ALA A 149 19.09 -13.75 -0.42
N THR A 150 17.99 -14.17 0.19
CA THR A 150 17.27 -15.39 -0.18
C THR A 150 15.88 -15.06 -0.73
N GLU A 151 15.45 -15.79 -1.75
CA GLU A 151 14.11 -15.68 -2.32
C GLU A 151 13.09 -16.45 -1.47
N ALA A 152 11.98 -15.81 -1.12
CA ALA A 152 10.80 -16.46 -0.53
C ALA A 152 9.57 -16.25 -1.43
N LYS A 153 8.90 -17.34 -1.77
CA LYS A 153 7.56 -17.30 -2.36
C LYS A 153 6.55 -16.99 -1.28
N VAL A 154 5.65 -16.06 -1.57
CA VAL A 154 4.69 -15.55 -0.60
C VAL A 154 3.29 -15.43 -1.19
N LEU A 155 2.28 -15.57 -0.35
CA LEU A 155 0.89 -15.36 -0.70
C LEU A 155 0.51 -13.92 -0.38
N ILE A 156 0.04 -13.19 -1.40
CA ILE A 156 -0.37 -11.79 -1.30
C ILE A 156 -1.83 -11.72 -0.88
N GLY A 157 -2.08 -11.01 0.22
CA GLY A 157 -3.39 -10.77 0.81
C GLY A 157 -3.91 -9.35 0.54
N LEU A 158 -4.64 -8.80 1.53
CA LEU A 158 -5.21 -7.46 1.44
C LEU A 158 -4.11 -6.40 1.40
N SER A 159 -4.32 -5.36 0.59
CA SER A 159 -3.44 -4.19 0.51
C SER A 159 -4.21 -2.94 0.90
N ASP A 160 -3.56 -2.05 1.64
CA ASP A 160 -4.07 -0.69 1.93
C ASP A 160 -3.51 0.36 0.96
N GLY A 161 -2.82 -0.08 -0.10
CA GLY A 161 -2.18 0.77 -1.11
C GLY A 161 -0.72 1.13 -0.80
N ARG A 162 -0.28 1.04 0.46
CA ARG A 162 1.12 1.29 0.86
C ARG A 162 1.80 0.01 1.33
N MET A 163 1.09 -0.76 2.13
CA MET A 163 1.49 -2.05 2.68
C MET A 163 0.55 -3.12 2.14
N THR A 164 1.09 -4.32 2.01
CA THR A 164 0.30 -5.50 1.65
C THR A 164 0.50 -6.59 2.69
N ALA A 165 -0.59 -7.20 3.12
CA ALA A 165 -0.57 -8.38 3.95
C ALA A 165 0.02 -9.54 3.14
N VAL A 166 0.98 -10.23 3.74
CA VAL A 166 1.70 -11.32 3.13
C VAL A 166 1.73 -12.50 4.10
N GLN A 167 1.53 -13.70 3.55
CA GLN A 167 1.67 -14.95 4.29
C GLN A 167 2.74 -15.82 3.64
N SER A 168 3.69 -16.29 4.44
CA SER A 168 4.70 -17.26 4.01
C SER A 168 5.24 -18.02 5.22
N PRO A 169 5.57 -19.31 5.09
CA PRO A 169 6.28 -20.05 6.13
C PRO A 169 7.69 -19.49 6.42
N ALA A 170 8.30 -18.81 5.44
CA ALA A 170 9.68 -18.34 5.52
C ALA A 170 9.83 -16.93 6.12
N ILE A 171 8.74 -16.16 6.22
CA ILE A 171 8.78 -14.75 6.63
C ILE A 171 7.92 -14.54 7.86
N GLY A 172 8.57 -14.21 8.98
CA GLY A 172 7.93 -13.87 10.25
C GLY A 172 8.16 -12.43 10.68
N ALA A 173 7.55 -12.04 11.80
CA ALA A 173 7.78 -10.73 12.41
C ALA A 173 9.26 -10.53 12.76
N GLY A 174 9.84 -9.39 12.35
CA GLY A 174 11.25 -9.06 12.58
C GLY A 174 12.22 -9.50 11.48
N THR A 175 11.75 -10.19 10.43
CA THR A 175 12.57 -10.55 9.27
C THR A 175 12.95 -9.30 8.46
N GLN A 176 14.24 -9.15 8.12
CA GLN A 176 14.69 -8.04 7.27
C GLN A 176 14.40 -8.33 5.81
N LEU A 177 13.66 -7.42 5.16
CA LEU A 177 13.28 -7.51 3.75
C LEU A 177 14.05 -6.49 2.92
N ILE A 178 14.35 -6.85 1.67
CA ILE A 178 15.01 -5.97 0.72
C ILE A 178 13.93 -5.21 -0.05
N LEU A 179 13.94 -3.88 0.09
CA LEU A 179 13.03 -2.98 -0.61
C LEU A 179 13.62 -2.46 -1.93
N GLY A 180 14.95 -2.50 -2.06
CA GLY A 180 15.72 -1.95 -3.16
C GLY A 180 17.21 -1.87 -2.80
N LEU A 181 18.07 -1.73 -3.81
CA LEU A 181 19.47 -1.37 -3.61
C LEU A 181 19.60 0.14 -3.77
N THR A 182 19.95 0.84 -2.70
CA THR A 182 20.36 2.24 -2.78
C THR A 182 21.87 2.27 -2.97
N SER A 183 22.34 2.64 -4.16
CA SER A 183 23.72 3.07 -4.36
C SER A 183 23.90 4.46 -3.73
N GLY A 184 24.06 4.47 -2.41
CA GLY A 184 24.25 5.69 -1.62
C GLY A 184 24.99 5.33 -0.34
N SER A 185 26.19 5.87 -0.19
CA SER A 185 26.92 5.85 1.07
C SER A 185 26.00 6.20 2.23
N ALA A 186 26.04 5.37 3.27
CA ALA A 186 25.34 5.63 4.53
C ALA A 186 25.76 7.00 5.07
N GLN A 187 24.90 8.01 4.88
CA GLN A 187 25.06 9.30 5.52
C GLN A 187 24.27 9.25 6.82
N THR A 188 24.96 8.85 7.88
CA THR A 188 24.50 8.93 9.27
C THR A 188 23.92 10.31 9.52
N ALA A 189 22.61 10.39 9.75
CA ALA A 189 21.95 11.61 10.19
C ALA A 189 22.36 11.89 11.66
N THR A 190 23.49 12.57 11.85
CA THR A 190 23.74 13.33 13.09
C THR A 190 23.18 14.73 12.91
N SER A 191 22.04 15.00 13.52
CA SER A 191 21.47 16.34 13.66
C SER A 191 22.34 17.19 14.58
N THR A 192 23.35 17.89 14.02
CA THR A 192 23.96 19.04 14.69
C THR A 192 23.36 20.31 14.09
N THR A 193 22.41 20.89 14.81
CA THR A 193 21.83 22.20 14.52
C THR A 193 22.90 23.28 14.60
N ARG A 194 23.46 23.70 13.46
CA ARG A 194 24.17 24.98 13.35
C ARG A 194 23.21 26.02 12.78
N THR A 195 22.62 26.81 13.66
CA THR A 195 21.83 27.99 13.31
C THR A 195 22.77 29.10 12.83
N ASN A 196 23.07 29.16 11.54
CA ASN A 196 23.70 30.34 10.94
C ASN A 196 22.61 31.18 10.26
N ASN A 197 22.13 32.18 10.99
CA ASN A 197 21.16 33.17 10.52
C ASN A 197 21.89 34.22 9.64
N PRO A 198 21.56 34.38 8.35
CA PRO A 198 22.34 35.18 7.39
C PRO A 198 22.01 36.69 7.41
N LEU A 199 21.24 37.18 8.38
CA LEU A 199 20.76 38.58 8.41
C LEU A 199 21.17 39.37 9.65
N GLN A 200 22.21 38.94 10.38
CA GLN A 200 22.70 39.70 11.52
C GLN A 200 23.92 40.57 11.13
N PRO A 201 23.86 41.90 11.26
CA PRO A 201 25.01 42.77 10.99
C PRO A 201 26.10 42.52 12.05
N GLN A 202 27.30 42.19 11.59
CA GLN A 202 28.49 42.07 12.45
C GLN A 202 28.85 43.43 13.05
N SER A 203 28.66 43.57 14.36
CA SER A 203 29.21 44.69 15.12
C SER A 203 30.72 44.50 15.31
N ALA A 204 31.50 45.47 14.82
CA ALA A 204 32.95 45.53 14.98
C ALA A 204 33.36 45.78 16.44
N PRO A 205 34.44 45.14 16.95
CA PRO A 205 34.95 45.43 18.28
C PRO A 205 35.71 46.76 18.29
N ARG A 206 35.30 47.67 19.21
CA ARG A 206 36.07 48.86 19.60
C ARG A 206 37.35 48.40 20.30
N GLY A 207 38.52 48.75 19.75
CA GLY A 207 39.80 48.62 20.44
C GLY A 207 39.96 49.69 21.53
N PRO A 208 40.48 49.34 22.72
CA PRO A 208 40.81 50.32 23.76
C PRO A 208 42.10 51.07 23.39
N GLY A 209 42.12 52.38 23.61
CA GLY A 209 43.26 53.25 23.30
C GLY A 209 44.45 53.11 24.25
N GLY A 210 45.52 53.83 23.91
CA GLY A 210 46.57 54.16 24.88
C GLY A 210 47.95 54.41 24.26
N PHE A 211 48.30 55.70 24.19
CA PHE A 211 49.63 56.34 24.15
C PHE A 211 50.47 56.27 22.87
#